data_AF-A0A943P9P2-F1
#
_entry.id   AF-A0A943P9P2-F1
#
_cell.length_a   1.000
_cell.length_b   1.000
_cell.length_c   1.000
_cell.angle_alpha   90.00
_cell.angle_beta   90.00
_cell.angle_gamma   90.00
#
_symmetry.space_group_name_H-M   'P 1'
#
loop_
_entity.id
_entity.type
_entity.pdbx_description
1 polymer ?
#
loop_
_entity_poly.entity_id
_entity_poly.type
_entity_poly.pdbx_seq_one_letter_code
_entity_poly.pdbx_strand_id
1 'polypeptide(L)'
;MIITQNSVLSGAPTPQELELINSYTVKPLSADEVYTFGIVLCDNEIDRDFERFDIPALEKLAELFVGKTGIFDHSMSGRDQTARIFSCRVETDESKVTSAGEKYTKLCARAYMPRSEKNAALIEEIDAGIKKETSVGCSVGRSVCSICGKDGRTDPCAHIKGREYGGKLCHRILCDPTDAYEWSFVAVPAQPAAGVTKSYRADEQTVKTVKRLSCANEGVTLTKAEAAGLYGYIDELEQLAREGKEYREELICDVIRMGAAALPDMRGESLSAICGTLGLEQLRELKKAFSGGGRLNSQLSSAKPETHSGNSEFRI
;
A
#
# COMPACT_ATOMS: atom_id res chain seq x y z
N MET A 1 5.61 -21.99 12.28
CA MET A 1 5.97 -20.84 11.42
C MET A 1 4.69 -20.15 11.03
N ILE A 2 4.30 -19.11 11.76
CA ILE A 2 3.19 -18.23 11.41
C ILE A 2 3.84 -17.07 10.68
N ILE A 3 3.66 -16.99 9.37
CA ILE A 3 4.12 -15.88 8.54
C ILE A 3 3.09 -14.77 8.73
N THR A 4 3.37 -13.83 9.62
CA THR A 4 2.62 -12.59 9.76
C THR A 4 2.81 -11.76 8.49
N GLN A 5 1.72 -11.57 7.74
CA GLN A 5 1.71 -10.82 6.49
C GLN A 5 1.85 -9.32 6.77
N ASN A 6 2.89 -8.72 6.21
CA ASN A 6 3.13 -7.28 6.20
C ASN A 6 1.91 -6.53 5.67
N SER A 7 1.32 -5.65 6.50
CA SER A 7 0.29 -4.71 6.07
C SER A 7 0.94 -3.51 5.39
N VAL A 8 0.61 -3.24 4.12
CA VAL A 8 1.29 -2.22 3.32
C VAL A 8 0.36 -1.08 2.92
N LEU A 9 0.88 0.14 3.09
CA LEU A 9 0.31 1.43 2.69
C LEU A 9 -0.02 1.50 1.19
N SER A 10 -0.62 2.61 0.75
CA SER A 10 -0.31 3.13 -0.58
C SER A 10 1.12 3.71 -0.57
N GLY A 11 1.94 3.40 -1.57
CA GLY A 11 3.33 3.88 -1.63
C GLY A 11 4.34 2.84 -2.09
N ALA A 12 5.46 2.71 -1.38
CA ALA A 12 6.52 1.77 -1.73
C ALA A 12 6.13 0.33 -1.35
N PRO A 13 6.44 -0.68 -2.19
CA PRO A 13 6.23 -2.08 -1.86
C PRO A 13 7.16 -2.53 -0.72
N THR A 14 6.71 -3.50 0.07
CA THR A 14 7.63 -4.29 0.93
C THR A 14 8.50 -5.23 0.09
N PRO A 15 9.61 -5.77 0.63
CA PRO A 15 10.44 -6.72 -0.11
C PRO A 15 9.67 -7.93 -0.67
N GLN A 16 8.72 -8.48 0.10
CA GLN A 16 7.89 -9.61 -0.33
C GLN A 16 6.92 -9.22 -1.44
N GLU A 17 6.31 -8.03 -1.35
CA GLU A 17 5.45 -7.54 -2.42
C GLU A 17 6.24 -7.22 -3.69
N LEU A 18 7.44 -6.67 -3.54
CA LEU A 18 8.31 -6.37 -4.67
C LEU A 18 8.69 -7.65 -5.43
N GLU A 19 8.90 -8.76 -4.72
CA GLU A 19 9.10 -10.08 -5.33
C GLU A 19 7.86 -10.55 -6.13
N LEU A 20 6.67 -10.45 -5.53
CA LEU A 20 5.42 -10.79 -6.22
C LEU A 20 5.20 -9.90 -7.46
N ILE A 21 5.45 -8.60 -7.34
CA ILE A 21 5.35 -7.63 -8.43
C ILE A 21 6.33 -7.99 -9.55
N ASN A 22 7.58 -8.30 -9.20
CA ASN A 22 8.61 -8.61 -10.18
C ASN A 22 8.34 -9.90 -10.97
N SER A 23 7.48 -10.80 -10.46
CA SER A 23 6.98 -11.95 -11.24
C SER A 23 6.14 -11.55 -12.47
N TYR A 24 5.58 -10.34 -12.48
CA TYR A 24 4.80 -9.77 -13.60
C TYR A 24 5.59 -8.80 -14.48
N THR A 25 6.82 -8.48 -14.10
CA THR A 25 7.64 -7.50 -14.82
C THR A 25 8.62 -8.18 -15.78
N VAL A 26 8.92 -7.55 -16.91
CA VAL A 26 9.92 -8.06 -17.86
C VAL A 26 11.35 -7.79 -17.35
N LYS A 27 11.58 -6.60 -16.79
CA LYS A 27 12.80 -6.27 -16.06
C LYS A 27 12.46 -6.14 -14.56
N PRO A 28 13.32 -6.60 -13.65
CA PRO A 28 13.14 -6.31 -12.24
C PRO A 28 13.05 -4.80 -12.00
N LEU A 29 12.05 -4.40 -11.23
CA LEU A 29 11.87 -3.04 -10.73
C LEU A 29 12.42 -2.93 -9.30
N SER A 30 12.92 -1.75 -8.95
CA SER A 30 13.24 -1.39 -7.57
C SER A 30 12.02 -0.85 -6.81
N ALA A 31 12.10 -0.77 -5.48
CA ALA A 31 10.99 -0.29 -4.66
C ALA A 31 10.61 1.18 -4.96
N ASP A 32 11.58 2.00 -5.35
CA ASP A 32 11.38 3.41 -5.73
C ASP A 32 10.83 3.59 -7.16
N GLU A 33 10.85 2.56 -8.00
CA GLU A 33 10.20 2.56 -9.32
C GLU A 33 8.71 2.20 -9.24
N VAL A 34 8.20 1.80 -8.07
CA VAL A 34 6.87 1.20 -7.92
C VAL A 34 6.00 1.97 -6.92
N TYR A 35 4.74 2.15 -7.30
CA TYR A 35 3.66 2.59 -6.40
C TYR A 35 2.67 1.45 -6.21
N THR A 36 2.39 1.06 -4.97
CA THR A 36 1.37 0.07 -4.61
C THR A 36 0.20 0.73 -3.89
N PHE A 37 -0.98 0.11 -3.94
CA PHE A 37 -2.18 0.56 -3.23
C PHE A 37 -3.17 -0.60 -3.04
N GLY A 38 -4.06 -0.46 -2.05
CA GLY A 38 -5.10 -1.45 -1.72
C GLY A 38 -6.46 -1.10 -2.33
N ILE A 39 -7.24 -2.11 -2.70
CA ILE A 39 -8.53 -1.97 -3.39
C ILE A 39 -9.54 -2.95 -2.77
N VAL A 40 -10.78 -2.53 -2.51
CA VAL A 40 -11.94 -3.44 -2.44
C VAL A 40 -12.50 -3.58 -3.84
N LEU A 41 -12.45 -4.80 -4.40
CA LEU A 41 -12.91 -5.08 -5.75
C LEU A 41 -14.43 -5.26 -5.82
N CYS A 42 -14.98 -6.11 -4.96
CA CYS A 42 -16.41 -6.39 -4.83
C CYS A 42 -16.70 -7.02 -3.45
N ASP A 43 -17.97 -7.16 -3.11
CA ASP A 43 -18.42 -7.80 -1.87
C ASP A 43 -19.74 -8.57 -2.06
N ASN A 44 -20.29 -9.13 -0.98
CA ASN A 44 -21.52 -9.91 -0.99
C ASN A 44 -22.79 -9.12 -0.64
N GLU A 45 -22.73 -7.79 -0.59
CA GLU A 45 -23.91 -6.94 -0.44
C GLU A 45 -24.67 -6.83 -1.77
N ILE A 46 -25.99 -6.60 -1.67
CA ILE A 46 -26.83 -6.31 -2.84
C ILE A 46 -26.44 -4.94 -3.39
N ASP A 47 -25.96 -4.92 -4.63
CA ASP A 47 -25.48 -3.74 -5.31
C ASP A 47 -26.60 -2.95 -6.01
N ARG A 48 -26.19 -1.88 -6.71
CA ARG A 48 -27.10 -0.99 -7.45
C ARG A 48 -27.83 -1.68 -8.62
N ASP A 49 -27.29 -2.78 -9.12
CA ASP A 49 -27.87 -3.57 -10.21
C ASP A 49 -28.75 -4.72 -9.70
N PHE A 50 -28.96 -4.75 -8.38
CA PHE A 50 -29.66 -5.81 -7.65
C PHE A 50 -29.00 -7.17 -7.87
N GLU A 51 -27.68 -7.19 -7.80
CA GLU A 51 -26.84 -8.38 -7.85
C GLU A 51 -25.97 -8.46 -6.60
N ARG A 52 -25.50 -9.66 -6.27
CA ARG A 52 -24.49 -9.88 -5.23
C ARG A 52 -23.70 -11.13 -5.53
N PHE A 53 -22.45 -11.18 -5.09
CA PHE A 53 -21.69 -12.43 -5.09
C PHE A 53 -22.04 -13.26 -3.87
N ASP A 54 -22.02 -14.59 -4.01
CA ASP A 54 -21.94 -15.46 -2.84
C ASP A 54 -20.48 -15.57 -2.35
N ILE A 55 -20.29 -16.05 -1.12
CA ILE A 55 -18.96 -16.15 -0.52
C ILE A 55 -18.02 -17.08 -1.34
N PRO A 56 -18.46 -18.27 -1.80
CA PRO A 56 -17.63 -19.11 -2.68
C PRO A 56 -17.20 -18.40 -3.98
N ALA A 57 -18.06 -17.56 -4.56
CA ALA A 57 -17.68 -16.74 -5.71
C ALA A 57 -16.59 -15.73 -5.36
N LEU A 58 -16.66 -15.05 -4.21
CA LEU A 58 -15.60 -14.12 -3.79
C LEU A 58 -14.26 -14.84 -3.59
N GLU A 59 -14.27 -16.05 -3.00
CA GLU A 59 -13.07 -16.88 -2.86
C GLU A 59 -12.50 -17.26 -4.22
N LYS A 60 -13.36 -17.68 -5.17
CA LYS A 60 -12.90 -18.02 -6.51
C LYS A 60 -12.36 -16.82 -7.29
N LEU A 61 -13.03 -15.66 -7.17
CA LEU A 61 -12.57 -14.42 -7.78
C LEU A 61 -11.23 -13.96 -7.21
N ALA A 62 -10.93 -14.25 -5.93
CA ALA A 62 -9.62 -13.94 -5.36
C ALA A 62 -8.48 -14.61 -6.14
N GLU A 63 -8.67 -15.85 -6.58
CA GLU A 63 -7.70 -16.54 -7.44
C GLU A 63 -7.66 -15.92 -8.85
N LEU A 64 -8.83 -15.64 -9.44
CA LEU A 64 -8.94 -15.19 -10.82
C LEU A 64 -8.43 -13.77 -11.06
N PHE A 65 -8.52 -12.88 -10.06
CA PHE A 65 -8.10 -11.47 -10.20
C PHE A 65 -6.59 -11.25 -10.10
N VAL A 66 -5.82 -12.23 -9.62
CA VAL A 66 -4.37 -12.12 -9.53
C VAL A 66 -3.77 -11.96 -10.93
N GLY A 67 -2.98 -10.90 -11.14
CA GLY A 67 -2.40 -10.54 -12.43
C GLY A 67 -3.31 -9.74 -13.36
N LYS A 68 -4.59 -9.47 -13.00
CA LYS A 68 -5.51 -8.70 -13.86
C LYS A 68 -5.17 -7.21 -13.90
N THR A 69 -5.46 -6.59 -15.04
CA THR A 69 -5.11 -5.19 -15.33
C THR A 69 -6.14 -4.23 -14.74
N GLY A 70 -5.66 -3.07 -14.31
CA GLY A 70 -6.44 -1.90 -13.93
C GLY A 70 -6.59 -0.94 -15.12
N ILE A 71 -7.83 -0.54 -15.42
CA ILE A 71 -8.18 0.35 -16.55
C ILE A 71 -9.14 1.47 -16.12
N PHE A 72 -9.59 2.32 -17.06
CA PHE A 72 -10.63 3.34 -16.82
C PHE A 72 -11.92 3.00 -17.55
N ASP A 73 -13.05 3.21 -16.89
CA ASP A 73 -14.40 3.14 -17.45
C ASP A 73 -14.68 1.88 -18.29
N HIS A 74 -14.12 0.73 -17.89
CA HIS A 74 -14.20 -0.54 -18.63
C HIS A 74 -13.74 -0.46 -20.10
N SER A 75 -12.83 0.48 -20.40
CA SER A 75 -12.30 0.73 -21.73
C SER A 75 -11.55 -0.49 -22.30
N MET A 76 -11.91 -0.88 -23.53
CA MET A 76 -11.21 -1.93 -24.28
C MET A 76 -9.87 -1.46 -24.90
N SER A 77 -9.42 -0.24 -24.61
CA SER A 77 -8.18 0.32 -25.12
C SER A 77 -6.98 -0.12 -24.27
N GLY A 78 -5.95 -0.65 -24.92
CA GLY A 78 -4.67 -0.97 -24.26
C GLY A 78 -3.96 0.26 -23.67
N ARG A 79 -4.34 1.48 -24.07
CA ARG A 79 -3.74 2.73 -23.54
C ARG A 79 -4.10 3.01 -22.08
N ASP A 80 -5.24 2.49 -21.65
CA ASP A 80 -5.84 2.77 -20.34
C ASP A 80 -5.35 1.79 -19.27
N GLN A 81 -4.50 0.82 -19.63
CA GLN A 81 -3.82 -0.06 -18.69
C GLN A 81 -2.82 0.75 -17.85
N THR A 82 -3.14 0.94 -16.57
CA THR A 82 -2.34 1.76 -15.66
C THR A 82 -1.76 0.98 -14.49
N ALA A 83 -2.45 -0.07 -14.05
CA ALA A 83 -2.08 -0.85 -12.88
C ALA A 83 -2.26 -2.35 -13.11
N ARG A 84 -1.69 -3.17 -12.23
CA ARG A 84 -1.89 -4.62 -12.24
C ARG A 84 -2.01 -5.15 -10.82
N ILE A 85 -2.93 -6.09 -10.60
CA ILE A 85 -3.09 -6.78 -9.32
C ILE A 85 -1.97 -7.79 -9.15
N PHE A 86 -1.36 -7.82 -7.98
CA PHE A 86 -0.33 -8.81 -7.64
C PHE A 86 -0.71 -9.70 -6.44
N SER A 87 -1.78 -9.36 -5.71
CA SER A 87 -2.27 -10.14 -4.57
C SER A 87 -3.75 -9.88 -4.34
N CYS A 88 -4.50 -10.92 -3.96
CA CYS A 88 -5.90 -10.85 -3.59
C CYS A 88 -6.14 -11.65 -2.31
N ARG A 89 -7.15 -11.25 -1.53
CA ARG A 89 -7.64 -12.00 -0.36
C ARG A 89 -9.10 -11.66 -0.08
N VAL A 90 -9.81 -12.62 0.51
CA VAL A 90 -11.17 -12.40 1.01
C VAL A 90 -11.10 -12.02 2.50
N GLU A 91 -11.85 -11.00 2.89
CA GLU A 91 -11.97 -10.55 4.27
C GLU A 91 -13.44 -10.58 4.70
N THR A 92 -13.71 -11.15 5.88
CA THR A 92 -15.06 -11.18 6.47
C THR A 92 -15.10 -10.28 7.70
N ASP A 93 -16.06 -9.35 7.73
CA ASP A 93 -16.36 -8.53 8.90
C ASP A 93 -17.43 -9.22 9.77
N GLU A 94 -16.96 -9.83 10.85
CA GLU A 94 -17.81 -10.54 11.83
C GLU A 94 -18.83 -9.63 12.53
N SER A 95 -18.66 -8.30 12.49
CA SER A 95 -19.56 -7.34 13.12
C SER A 95 -20.65 -6.79 12.21
N LYS A 96 -20.59 -7.09 10.91
CA LYS A 96 -21.50 -6.55 9.90
C LYS A 96 -22.27 -7.67 9.20
N VAL A 97 -23.58 -7.45 9.04
CA VAL A 97 -24.49 -8.36 8.34
C VAL A 97 -25.02 -7.65 7.10
N THR A 98 -25.10 -8.36 5.99
CA THR A 98 -25.61 -7.84 4.70
C THR A 98 -27.13 -7.76 4.69
N SER A 99 -27.68 -7.05 3.70
CA SER A 99 -29.14 -7.02 3.46
C SER A 99 -29.71 -8.41 3.16
N ALA A 100 -28.87 -9.35 2.71
CA ALA A 100 -29.25 -10.75 2.47
C ALA A 100 -29.16 -11.64 3.73
N GLY A 101 -28.75 -11.08 4.89
CA GLY A 101 -28.64 -11.83 6.14
C GLY A 101 -27.36 -12.67 6.27
N GLU A 102 -26.36 -12.44 5.43
CA GLU A 102 -25.05 -13.11 5.50
C GLU A 102 -24.03 -12.21 6.22
N LYS A 103 -22.94 -12.79 6.72
CA LYS A 103 -21.81 -11.96 7.20
C LYS A 103 -21.26 -11.16 6.02
N TYR A 104 -20.89 -9.90 6.26
CA TYR A 104 -20.32 -9.08 5.21
C TYR A 104 -18.91 -9.57 4.87
N THR A 105 -18.72 -9.93 3.61
CA THR A 105 -17.48 -10.49 3.08
C THR A 105 -17.11 -9.75 1.82
N LYS A 106 -15.86 -9.30 1.72
CA LYS A 106 -15.36 -8.49 0.61
C LYS A 106 -14.10 -9.12 0.01
N LEU A 107 -13.94 -8.94 -1.29
CA LEU A 107 -12.72 -9.26 -2.02
C LEU A 107 -11.80 -8.04 -2.03
N CYS A 108 -10.67 -8.15 -1.34
CA CYS A 108 -9.62 -7.14 -1.31
C CYS A 108 -8.47 -7.54 -2.26
N ALA A 109 -7.88 -6.55 -2.91
CA ALA A 109 -6.71 -6.71 -3.76
C ALA A 109 -5.61 -5.71 -3.42
N ARG A 110 -4.39 -6.04 -3.84
CA ARG A 110 -3.28 -5.11 -3.94
C ARG A 110 -2.85 -4.99 -5.38
N ALA A 111 -2.69 -3.75 -5.83
CA ALA A 111 -2.25 -3.42 -7.16
C ALA A 111 -0.97 -2.58 -7.13
N TYR A 112 -0.24 -2.62 -8.22
CA TYR A 112 0.93 -1.79 -8.44
C TYR A 112 0.85 -1.05 -9.78
N MET A 113 1.55 0.09 -9.86
CA MET A 113 1.84 0.79 -11.10
C MET A 113 3.26 1.38 -11.06
N PRO A 114 3.92 1.57 -12.22
CA PRO A 114 5.22 2.24 -12.26
C PRO A 114 5.12 3.71 -11.84
N ARG A 115 6.09 4.18 -11.05
CA ARG A 115 6.33 5.60 -10.82
C ARG A 115 7.00 6.17 -12.05
N SER A 116 6.21 6.86 -12.86
CA SER A 116 6.64 7.47 -14.12
C SER A 116 5.93 8.81 -14.31
N GLU A 117 6.44 9.64 -15.22
CA GLU A 117 5.81 10.91 -15.57
C GLU A 117 4.34 10.72 -16.00
N LYS A 118 4.05 9.66 -16.76
CA LYS A 118 2.67 9.30 -17.17
C LYS A 118 1.74 9.08 -15.98
N ASN A 119 2.22 8.42 -14.92
CA ASN A 119 1.38 7.98 -13.80
C ASN A 119 1.41 8.95 -12.61
N ALA A 120 2.25 9.98 -12.62
CA ALA A 120 2.44 10.88 -11.48
C ALA A 120 1.13 11.55 -11.04
N ALA A 121 0.34 12.08 -11.99
CA ALA A 121 -0.95 12.69 -11.70
C ALA A 121 -1.96 11.69 -11.13
N LEU A 122 -2.03 10.48 -11.70
CA LEU A 122 -2.92 9.42 -11.21
C LEU A 122 -2.56 8.99 -9.79
N ILE A 123 -1.27 8.85 -9.48
CA ILE A 123 -0.80 8.52 -8.13
C ILE A 123 -1.24 9.61 -7.14
N GLU A 124 -1.09 10.89 -7.51
CA GLU A 124 -1.54 12.01 -6.68
C GLU A 124 -3.06 11.98 -6.48
N GLU A 125 -3.85 11.73 -7.52
CA GLU A 125 -5.30 11.61 -7.42
C GLU A 125 -5.74 10.44 -6.52
N ILE A 126 -5.03 9.30 -6.57
CA ILE A 126 -5.27 8.15 -5.69
C ILE A 126 -4.94 8.51 -4.24
N ASP A 127 -3.77 9.08 -3.99
CA ASP A 127 -3.33 9.47 -2.64
C ASP A 127 -4.22 10.57 -2.03
N ALA A 128 -4.73 11.49 -2.87
CA ALA A 128 -5.69 12.51 -2.48
C ALA A 128 -7.12 11.95 -2.29
N GLY A 129 -7.38 10.70 -2.71
CA GLY A 129 -8.70 10.08 -2.66
C GLY A 129 -9.70 10.63 -3.68
N ILE A 130 -9.21 11.30 -4.73
CA ILE A 130 -10.02 11.75 -5.88
C ILE A 130 -10.30 10.55 -6.80
N LYS A 131 -9.29 9.71 -7.06
CA LYS A 131 -9.45 8.51 -7.87
C LYS A 131 -9.65 7.29 -6.97
N LYS A 132 -10.86 7.17 -6.45
CA LYS A 132 -11.18 6.23 -5.39
C LYS A 132 -12.07 5.09 -5.84
N GLU A 133 -13.13 5.36 -6.58
CA GLU A 133 -14.15 4.37 -6.89
C GLU A 133 -13.69 3.36 -7.94
N THR A 134 -13.99 2.08 -7.72
CA THR A 134 -13.60 0.99 -8.64
C THR A 134 -14.73 0.03 -8.94
N SER A 135 -14.68 -0.61 -10.10
CA SER A 135 -15.59 -1.65 -10.56
C SER A 135 -14.80 -2.85 -11.07
N VAL A 136 -15.48 -3.98 -11.25
CA VAL A 136 -14.89 -5.21 -11.77
C VAL A 136 -15.64 -5.73 -12.99
N GLY A 137 -14.89 -6.26 -13.95
CA GLY A 137 -15.41 -7.06 -15.06
C GLY A 137 -15.10 -8.53 -14.84
N CYS A 138 -16.13 -9.37 -14.76
CA CYS A 138 -16.00 -10.82 -14.64
C CYS A 138 -17.18 -11.56 -15.27
N SER A 139 -17.02 -12.86 -15.52
CA SER A 139 -18.12 -13.75 -15.87
C SER A 139 -18.39 -14.78 -14.79
N VAL A 140 -19.67 -15.13 -14.67
CA VAL A 140 -20.16 -16.13 -13.72
C VAL A 140 -20.95 -17.20 -14.46
N GLY A 141 -20.82 -18.44 -13.99
CA GLY A 141 -21.49 -19.60 -14.55
C GLY A 141 -22.99 -19.61 -14.25
N ARG A 142 -23.41 -19.08 -13.08
CA ARG A 142 -24.81 -19.04 -12.66
C ARG A 142 -25.23 -17.66 -12.14
N SER A 143 -26.50 -17.34 -12.35
CA SER A 143 -27.15 -16.13 -11.84
C SER A 143 -28.49 -16.50 -11.22
N VAL A 144 -28.48 -16.81 -9.93
CA VAL A 144 -29.61 -17.43 -9.22
C VAL A 144 -30.61 -16.38 -8.72
N CYS A 145 -31.90 -16.61 -8.92
CA CYS A 145 -32.97 -15.79 -8.37
C CYS A 145 -33.06 -15.94 -6.85
N SER A 146 -33.00 -14.84 -6.09
CA SER A 146 -33.15 -14.88 -4.62
C SER A 146 -34.54 -15.33 -4.15
N ILE A 147 -35.58 -15.22 -4.99
CA ILE A 147 -36.96 -15.55 -4.62
C ILE A 147 -37.27 -17.03 -4.83
N CYS A 148 -36.87 -17.60 -5.97
CA CYS A 148 -37.26 -18.96 -6.36
C CYS A 148 -36.09 -19.93 -6.60
N GLY A 149 -34.84 -19.48 -6.46
CA GLY A 149 -33.65 -20.34 -6.61
C GLY A 149 -33.32 -20.78 -8.03
N LYS A 150 -34.11 -20.36 -9.03
CA LYS A 150 -33.85 -20.69 -10.44
C LYS A 150 -32.65 -19.91 -10.97
N ASP A 151 -31.77 -20.59 -11.71
CA ASP A 151 -30.68 -19.95 -12.43
C ASP A 151 -31.22 -19.27 -13.70
N GLY A 152 -31.12 -17.94 -13.75
CA GLY A 152 -31.65 -17.15 -14.86
C GLY A 152 -30.98 -17.41 -16.21
N ARG A 153 -29.80 -18.05 -16.23
CA ARG A 153 -29.10 -18.41 -17.47
C ARG A 153 -29.67 -19.68 -18.12
N THR A 154 -30.19 -20.61 -17.32
CA THR A 154 -30.62 -21.94 -17.76
C THR A 154 -32.13 -22.18 -17.63
N ASP A 155 -32.76 -21.64 -16.57
CA ASP A 155 -34.19 -21.71 -16.30
C ASP A 155 -34.73 -20.33 -15.89
N PRO A 156 -35.02 -19.44 -16.86
CA PRO A 156 -35.51 -18.10 -16.58
C PRO A 156 -36.82 -18.10 -15.76
N CYS A 157 -36.97 -17.14 -14.85
CA CYS A 157 -38.17 -16.95 -14.03
C CYS A 157 -38.80 -15.58 -14.24
N ALA A 158 -40.09 -15.43 -13.94
CA ALA A 158 -40.81 -14.16 -14.05
C ALA A 158 -40.46 -13.10 -12.98
N HIS A 159 -39.64 -13.44 -11.98
CA HIS A 159 -39.21 -12.48 -10.95
C HIS A 159 -38.28 -11.42 -11.52
N ILE A 160 -38.61 -10.15 -11.25
CA ILE A 160 -37.90 -8.97 -11.74
C ILE A 160 -36.99 -8.44 -10.63
N LYS A 161 -35.70 -8.28 -10.94
CA LYS A 161 -34.71 -7.65 -10.06
C LYS A 161 -35.22 -6.30 -9.52
N GLY A 162 -35.04 -6.04 -8.23
CA GLY A 162 -35.47 -4.81 -7.57
C GLY A 162 -36.94 -4.76 -7.13
N ARG A 163 -37.77 -5.77 -7.47
CA ARG A 163 -39.15 -5.88 -6.97
C ARG A 163 -39.24 -6.73 -5.72
N GLU A 164 -40.23 -6.45 -4.89
CA GLU A 164 -40.55 -7.26 -3.70
C GLU A 164 -41.56 -8.37 -4.02
N TYR A 165 -41.32 -9.55 -3.45
CA TYR A 165 -42.21 -10.71 -3.52
C TYR A 165 -42.32 -11.32 -2.12
N GLY A 166 -43.52 -11.32 -1.55
CA GLY A 166 -43.73 -11.85 -0.19
C GLY A 166 -42.84 -11.19 0.87
N GLY A 167 -42.61 -9.87 0.76
CA GLY A 167 -41.76 -9.11 1.67
C GLY A 167 -40.26 -9.31 1.49
N LYS A 168 -39.82 -9.98 0.41
CA LYS A 168 -38.40 -10.19 0.07
C LYS A 168 -38.02 -9.48 -1.21
N LEU A 169 -36.90 -8.76 -1.21
CA LEU A 169 -36.34 -8.11 -2.40
C LEU A 169 -35.76 -9.15 -3.38
N CYS A 170 -36.22 -9.13 -4.62
CA CYS A 170 -35.65 -9.93 -5.70
C CYS A 170 -34.32 -9.34 -6.15
N HIS A 171 -33.26 -10.16 -6.08
CA HIS A 171 -31.93 -9.87 -6.58
C HIS A 171 -31.34 -11.12 -7.24
N ARG A 172 -30.19 -10.99 -7.89
CA ARG A 172 -29.45 -12.12 -8.46
C ARG A 172 -28.22 -12.44 -7.63
N ILE A 173 -28.05 -13.72 -7.33
CA ILE A 173 -26.86 -14.23 -6.67
C ILE A 173 -25.94 -14.75 -7.77
N LEU A 174 -24.79 -14.09 -7.93
CA LEU A 174 -23.77 -14.41 -8.92
C LEU A 174 -22.88 -15.51 -8.34
N CYS A 175 -22.90 -16.69 -8.96
CA CYS A 175 -22.22 -17.89 -8.47
C CYS A 175 -21.30 -18.47 -9.54
N ASP A 176 -20.33 -19.26 -9.10
CA ASP A 176 -19.37 -20.00 -9.94
C ASP A 176 -18.66 -19.09 -10.97
N PRO A 177 -17.84 -18.12 -10.53
CA PRO A 177 -17.03 -17.31 -11.43
C PRO A 177 -16.20 -18.16 -12.38
N THR A 178 -16.31 -17.87 -13.67
CA THR A 178 -15.61 -18.61 -14.73
C THR A 178 -14.41 -17.86 -15.27
N ASP A 179 -14.41 -16.53 -15.20
CA ASP A 179 -13.28 -15.69 -15.59
C ASP A 179 -13.37 -14.31 -14.92
N ALA A 180 -12.22 -13.65 -14.79
CA ALA A 180 -12.10 -12.25 -14.38
C ALA A 180 -11.35 -11.50 -15.48
N TYR A 181 -11.89 -10.40 -15.98
CA TYR A 181 -11.34 -9.71 -17.15
C TYR A 181 -10.38 -8.60 -16.72
N GLU A 182 -10.88 -7.70 -15.88
CA GLU A 182 -10.22 -6.48 -15.49
C GLU A 182 -10.88 -5.89 -14.25
N TRP A 183 -10.21 -4.91 -13.65
CA TRP A 183 -10.85 -3.98 -12.73
C TRP A 183 -10.64 -2.56 -13.25
N SER A 184 -11.54 -1.65 -12.90
CA SER A 184 -11.55 -0.33 -13.48
C SER A 184 -11.80 0.77 -12.46
N PHE A 185 -11.13 1.91 -12.61
CA PHE A 185 -11.57 3.14 -11.97
C PHE A 185 -12.79 3.70 -12.69
N VAL A 186 -13.83 4.02 -11.93
CA VAL A 186 -15.11 4.53 -12.41
C VAL A 186 -15.56 5.70 -11.55
N ALA A 187 -16.52 6.50 -12.02
CA ALA A 187 -17.10 7.57 -11.18
C ALA A 187 -18.15 7.04 -10.20
N VAL A 188 -18.93 6.03 -10.61
CA VAL A 188 -19.99 5.41 -9.79
C VAL A 188 -19.91 3.90 -9.96
N PRO A 189 -19.49 3.15 -8.93
CA PRO A 189 -19.42 1.70 -9.00
C PRO A 189 -20.78 1.08 -8.72
N ALA A 190 -21.02 -0.12 -9.29
CA ALA A 190 -22.21 -0.92 -8.96
C ALA A 190 -22.22 -1.24 -7.45
N GLN A 191 -21.09 -1.73 -6.95
CA GLN A 191 -20.79 -1.99 -5.54
C GLN A 191 -20.40 -0.70 -4.81
N PRO A 192 -21.25 -0.12 -3.93
CA PRO A 192 -20.98 1.20 -3.34
C PRO A 192 -19.73 1.27 -2.47
N ALA A 193 -19.29 0.13 -1.92
CA ALA A 193 -18.08 0.04 -1.09
C ALA A 193 -16.81 -0.30 -1.89
N ALA A 194 -16.92 -0.57 -3.19
CA ALA A 194 -15.77 -0.88 -4.04
C ALA A 194 -14.94 0.38 -4.31
N GLY A 195 -13.63 0.26 -4.16
CA GLY A 195 -12.72 1.38 -4.32
C GLY A 195 -11.37 1.20 -3.65
N VAL A 196 -10.50 2.18 -3.87
CA VAL A 196 -9.21 2.32 -3.20
C VAL A 196 -9.44 2.48 -1.70
N THR A 197 -8.69 1.70 -0.93
CA THR A 197 -8.77 1.71 0.54
C THR A 197 -7.55 2.37 1.14
N LYS A 198 -7.76 3.08 2.25
CA LYS A 198 -6.67 3.47 3.14
C LYS A 198 -6.24 2.21 3.89
N SER A 199 -5.10 1.65 3.54
CA SER A 199 -4.46 0.63 4.36
C SER A 199 -3.82 1.30 5.59
N TYR A 200 -4.33 0.99 6.78
CA TYR A 200 -3.69 1.37 8.03
C TYR A 200 -2.66 0.28 8.40
N ARG A 201 -1.45 0.70 8.77
CA ARG A 201 -0.23 -0.12 8.97
C ARG A 201 -0.27 -1.17 10.09
N ALA A 202 -1.43 -1.46 10.66
CA ALA A 202 -1.56 -2.43 11.72
C ALA A 202 -2.78 -3.30 11.43
N ASP A 203 -2.60 -4.61 11.61
CA ASP A 203 -3.65 -5.62 11.52
C ASP A 203 -4.94 -5.09 12.17
N GLU A 204 -6.02 -5.02 11.39
CA GLU A 204 -7.27 -4.36 11.78
C GLU A 204 -7.79 -4.95 13.10
N GLN A 205 -7.57 -6.25 13.31
CA GLN A 205 -7.94 -6.95 14.54
C GLN A 205 -7.07 -6.53 15.73
N THR A 206 -5.75 -6.43 15.54
CA THR A 206 -4.82 -5.94 16.55
C THR A 206 -5.11 -4.47 16.91
N VAL A 207 -5.40 -3.59 15.94
CA VAL A 207 -5.76 -2.19 16.21
C VAL A 207 -7.09 -2.07 16.96
N LYS A 208 -8.10 -2.86 16.57
CA LYS A 208 -9.38 -2.94 17.31
C LYS A 208 -9.14 -3.39 18.74
N THR A 209 -8.23 -4.35 18.96
CA THR A 209 -7.85 -4.83 20.28
C THR A 209 -7.12 -3.75 21.10
N VAL A 210 -6.14 -3.05 20.52
CA VAL A 210 -5.44 -1.92 21.18
C VAL A 210 -6.41 -0.79 21.53
N LYS A 211 -7.34 -0.44 20.63
CA LYS A 211 -8.38 0.57 20.92
C LYS A 211 -9.28 0.14 22.06
N ARG A 212 -9.75 -1.12 22.06
CA ARG A 212 -10.53 -1.69 23.17
C ARG A 212 -9.77 -1.60 24.50
N LEU A 213 -8.48 -1.92 24.50
CA LEU A 213 -7.62 -1.80 25.69
C LEU A 213 -7.48 -0.33 26.14
N SER A 214 -7.33 0.61 25.22
CA SER A 214 -7.16 2.05 25.55
C SER A 214 -8.41 2.74 26.08
N CYS A 215 -9.60 2.20 25.79
CA CYS A 215 -10.89 2.80 26.20
C CYS A 215 -11.56 2.05 27.36
N ALA A 216 -10.95 0.98 27.87
CA ALA A 216 -11.53 0.20 28.94
C ALA A 216 -11.24 0.83 30.30
N ASN A 217 -12.29 1.09 31.09
CA ASN A 217 -12.19 1.55 32.47
C ASN A 217 -12.07 0.40 33.48
N GLU A 218 -12.20 -0.85 33.01
CA GLU A 218 -12.12 -2.08 33.81
C GLU A 218 -11.29 -3.15 33.06
N GLY A 219 -11.05 -4.29 33.69
CA GLY A 219 -10.25 -5.38 33.11
C GLY A 219 -10.84 -5.92 31.81
N VAL A 220 -10.01 -6.02 30.76
CA VAL A 220 -10.38 -6.58 29.46
C VAL A 220 -9.89 -8.03 29.36
N THR A 221 -10.78 -8.95 29.02
CA THR A 221 -10.40 -10.33 28.67
C THR A 221 -10.06 -10.42 27.19
N LEU A 222 -8.93 -11.05 26.88
CA LEU A 222 -8.46 -11.30 25.51
C LEU A 222 -8.59 -12.78 25.18
N THR A 223 -8.97 -13.08 23.94
CA THR A 223 -8.83 -14.43 23.38
C THR A 223 -7.35 -14.76 23.15
N LYS A 224 -7.04 -16.06 23.05
CA LYS A 224 -5.67 -16.52 22.74
C LYS A 224 -5.16 -15.94 21.40
N ALA A 225 -6.04 -15.77 20.42
CA ALA A 225 -5.71 -15.19 19.12
C ALA A 225 -5.40 -13.68 19.23
N GLU A 226 -6.24 -12.91 19.94
CA GLU A 226 -5.99 -11.48 20.18
C GLU A 226 -4.68 -11.26 20.97
N ALA A 227 -4.42 -12.08 21.99
CA ALA A 227 -3.17 -12.01 22.75
C ALA A 227 -1.94 -12.33 21.89
N ALA A 228 -2.03 -13.35 21.02
CA ALA A 228 -0.95 -13.68 20.09
C ALA A 228 -0.72 -12.58 19.04
N GLY A 229 -1.79 -11.96 18.53
CA GLY A 229 -1.71 -10.82 17.61
C GLY A 229 -1.03 -9.61 18.24
N LEU A 230 -1.44 -9.24 19.46
CA LEU A 230 -0.78 -8.17 20.22
C LEU A 230 0.69 -8.46 20.49
N TYR A 231 1.02 -9.70 20.86
CA TYR A 231 2.41 -10.09 21.08
C TYR A 231 3.24 -9.92 19.80
N GLY A 232 2.75 -10.42 18.65
CA GLY A 232 3.44 -10.26 17.38
C GLY A 232 3.61 -8.79 16.98
N TYR A 233 2.61 -7.95 17.23
CA TYR A 233 2.70 -6.52 16.97
C TYR A 233 3.72 -5.81 17.87
N ILE A 234 3.79 -6.17 19.16
CA ILE A 234 4.79 -5.63 20.08
C ILE A 234 6.19 -6.08 19.66
N ASP A 235 6.38 -7.36 19.32
CA ASP A 235 7.66 -7.92 18.87
C ASP A 235 8.16 -7.21 17.61
N GLU A 236 7.27 -6.96 16.64
CA GLU A 236 7.57 -6.17 15.43
C GLU A 236 7.96 -4.72 15.78
N LEU A 237 7.21 -4.06 16.66
CA LEU A 237 7.54 -2.70 17.11
C LEU A 237 8.89 -2.65 17.85
N GLU A 238 9.20 -3.65 18.67
CA GLU A 238 10.48 -3.75 19.38
C GLU A 238 11.64 -3.98 18.40
N GLN A 239 11.44 -4.80 17.38
CA GLN A 239 12.42 -5.00 16.31
C GLN A 239 12.65 -3.69 15.53
N LEU A 240 11.60 -3.02 15.07
CA LEU A 240 11.69 -1.74 14.38
C LEU A 240 12.34 -0.66 15.25
N ALA A 241 12.04 -0.62 16.55
CA ALA A 241 12.66 0.31 17.48
C ALA A 241 14.16 0.01 17.67
N ARG A 242 14.57 -1.26 17.64
CA ARG A 242 15.97 -1.67 17.69
C ARG A 242 16.73 -1.21 16.44
N GLU A 243 16.20 -1.55 15.26
CA GLU A 243 16.76 -1.12 13.97
C GLU A 243 16.83 0.41 13.86
N GLY A 244 15.80 1.12 14.36
CA GLY A 244 15.78 2.58 14.41
C GLY A 244 16.82 3.19 15.35
N LYS A 245 17.11 2.54 16.49
CA LYS A 245 18.20 2.96 17.40
C LYS A 245 19.56 2.75 16.76
N GLU A 246 19.79 1.58 16.17
CA GLU A 246 21.04 1.26 15.45
C GLU A 246 21.29 2.25 14.31
N TYR A 247 20.28 2.51 13.48
CA TYR A 247 20.37 3.50 12.41
C TYR A 247 20.68 4.91 12.93
N ARG A 248 20.05 5.31 14.04
CA ARG A 248 20.31 6.62 14.67
C ARG A 248 21.75 6.71 15.17
N GLU A 249 22.28 5.67 15.80
CA GLU A 249 23.65 5.61 16.30
C GLU A 249 24.66 5.68 15.15
N GLU A 250 24.42 4.91 14.08
CA GLU A 250 25.24 4.96 12.86
C GLU A 250 25.24 6.36 12.25
N LEU A 251 24.06 6.97 12.12
CA LEU A 251 23.92 8.32 11.57
C LEU A 251 24.66 9.37 12.43
N ILE A 252 24.57 9.28 13.76
CA ILE A 252 25.33 10.15 14.67
C ILE A 252 26.84 9.94 14.47
N CYS A 253 27.31 8.69 14.40
CA CYS A 253 28.72 8.39 14.18
C CYS A 253 29.24 8.98 12.86
N ASP A 254 28.46 8.86 11.79
CA ASP A 254 28.79 9.44 10.49
C ASP A 254 28.84 10.97 10.54
N VAL A 255 27.86 11.61 11.17
CA VAL A 255 27.82 13.07 11.32
C VAL A 255 29.02 13.56 12.14
N ILE A 256 29.37 12.89 13.24
CA ILE A 256 30.54 13.25 14.06
C ILE A 256 31.83 13.09 13.24
N ARG A 257 31.99 11.97 12.51
CA ARG A 257 33.17 11.69 11.71
C ARG A 257 33.38 12.76 10.62
N MET A 258 32.31 13.11 9.91
CA MET A 258 32.36 14.13 8.85
C MET A 258 32.51 15.54 9.45
N GLY A 259 31.81 15.84 10.54
CA GLY A 259 31.87 17.13 11.22
C GLY A 259 33.24 17.42 11.83
N ALA A 260 33.95 16.41 12.35
CA ALA A 260 35.32 16.57 12.84
C ALA A 260 36.30 17.02 11.74
N ALA A 261 36.08 16.61 10.49
CA ALA A 261 36.86 17.07 9.34
C ALA A 261 36.48 18.49 8.90
N ALA A 262 35.19 18.84 9.01
CA ALA A 262 34.68 20.15 8.60
C ALA A 262 34.89 21.25 9.66
N LEU A 263 34.98 20.90 10.94
CA LEU A 263 35.06 21.80 12.10
C LEU A 263 36.25 21.44 13.00
N PRO A 264 37.50 21.70 12.57
CA PRO A 264 38.70 21.25 13.29
C PRO A 264 38.88 21.88 14.68
N ASP A 265 38.30 23.07 14.91
CA ASP A 265 38.39 23.79 16.19
C ASP A 265 37.34 23.30 17.22
N MET A 266 36.41 22.45 16.80
CA MET A 266 35.35 21.94 17.67
C MET A 266 35.79 20.64 18.35
N ARG A 267 35.65 20.56 19.68
CA ARG A 267 35.90 19.32 20.42
C ARG A 267 34.88 18.25 20.02
N GLY A 268 35.33 17.03 19.74
CA GLY A 268 34.47 15.91 19.34
C GLY A 268 33.38 15.59 20.37
N GLU A 269 33.66 15.77 21.66
CA GLU A 269 32.68 15.63 22.74
C GLU A 269 31.52 16.63 22.62
N SER A 270 31.81 17.88 22.25
CA SER A 270 30.79 18.91 22.04
C SER A 270 29.93 18.61 20.82
N LEU A 271 30.53 18.13 19.73
CA LEU A 271 29.80 17.72 18.53
C LEU A 271 28.92 16.50 18.79
N SER A 272 29.41 15.53 19.56
CA SER A 272 28.65 14.34 19.98
C SER A 272 27.44 14.72 20.84
N ALA A 273 27.64 15.59 21.83
CA ALA A 273 26.56 16.09 22.68
C ALA A 273 25.46 16.78 21.86
N ILE A 274 25.83 17.60 20.87
CA ILE A 274 24.87 18.23 19.96
C ILE A 274 24.11 17.16 19.17
N CYS A 275 24.81 16.24 18.51
CA CYS A 275 24.18 15.18 17.71
C CYS A 275 23.20 14.32 18.53
N GLY A 276 23.49 14.07 19.81
CA GLY A 276 22.61 13.33 20.71
C GLY A 276 21.24 13.99 20.91
N THR A 277 21.15 15.32 20.85
CA THR A 277 19.91 16.09 21.04
C THR A 277 19.08 16.27 19.77
N LEU A 278 19.68 16.05 18.58
CA LEU A 278 19.04 16.34 17.31
C LEU A 278 18.07 15.24 16.87
N GLY A 279 16.98 15.61 16.21
CA GLY A 279 16.08 14.69 15.53
C GLY A 279 16.74 14.04 14.31
N LEU A 280 16.14 12.97 13.78
CA LEU A 280 16.67 12.24 12.62
C LEU A 280 16.81 13.12 11.37
N GLU A 281 15.85 14.01 11.11
CA GLU A 281 15.90 14.93 9.96
C GLU A 281 17.08 15.91 10.07
N GLN A 282 17.27 16.51 11.25
CA GLN A 282 18.39 17.41 11.51
C GLN A 282 19.75 16.71 11.37
N LEU A 283 19.84 15.45 11.82
CA LEU A 283 21.05 14.64 11.64
C LEU A 283 21.33 14.33 10.16
N ARG A 284 20.30 14.06 9.35
CA ARG A 284 20.44 13.86 7.90
C ARG A 284 20.88 15.13 7.19
N GLU A 285 20.30 16.28 7.55
CA GLU A 285 20.72 17.58 7.03
C GLU A 285 22.19 17.89 7.36
N LEU A 286 22.62 17.64 8.61
CA LEU A 286 24.01 17.80 9.00
C LEU A 286 24.95 16.86 8.25
N LYS A 287 24.58 15.57 8.09
CA LYS A 287 25.36 14.62 7.29
C LYS A 287 25.55 15.12 5.85
N LYS A 288 24.51 15.71 5.26
CA LYS A 288 24.56 16.30 3.92
C LYS A 288 25.42 17.57 3.87
N ALA A 289 25.33 18.42 4.89
CA ALA A 289 26.13 19.65 4.98
C ALA A 289 27.63 19.32 5.08
N PHE A 290 28.00 18.36 5.93
CA PHE A 290 29.40 17.96 6.11
C PHE A 290 29.96 17.15 4.93
N SER A 291 29.12 16.39 4.20
CA SER A 291 29.57 15.69 3.00
C SER A 291 29.82 16.61 1.80
N GLY A 292 29.24 17.83 1.79
CA GLY A 292 29.37 18.80 0.71
C GLY A 292 30.52 19.82 0.83
N GLY A 293 31.27 19.85 1.93
CA GLY A 293 32.11 21.00 2.27
C GLY A 293 33.40 20.66 3.00
N GLY A 294 34.35 20.05 2.29
CA GLY A 294 35.74 19.93 2.73
C GLY A 294 36.63 19.59 1.55
N ARG A 295 37.07 20.61 0.78
CA ARG A 295 38.28 20.46 -0.02
C ARG A 295 39.40 20.13 0.96
N LEU A 296 39.74 18.86 1.06
CA LEU A 296 41.01 18.41 1.62
C LEU A 296 42.10 19.05 0.75
N ASN A 297 42.61 20.20 1.18
CA ASN A 297 43.91 20.66 0.73
C ASN A 297 44.91 19.65 1.28
N SER A 298 45.13 18.58 0.52
CA SER A 298 46.28 17.71 0.69
C SER A 298 47.51 18.59 0.75
N GLN A 299 48.37 18.36 1.75
CA GLN A 299 49.68 19.02 1.87
C GLN A 299 50.60 18.74 0.65
N LEU A 300 50.14 17.96 -0.32
CA LEU A 300 50.78 17.67 -1.61
C LEU A 300 50.17 18.43 -2.80
N SER A 301 49.26 19.38 -2.59
CA SER A 301 48.81 20.25 -3.68
C SER A 301 49.93 21.24 -4.03
N SER A 302 50.48 21.11 -5.23
CA SER A 302 51.57 21.95 -5.72
C SER A 302 51.13 23.41 -5.76
N ALA A 303 51.88 24.26 -5.06
CA ALA A 303 51.83 25.70 -5.27
C ALA A 303 52.11 25.96 -6.76
N LYS A 304 51.14 26.55 -7.47
CA LYS A 304 51.39 27.07 -8.82
C LYS A 304 52.53 28.09 -8.71
N PRO A 305 53.57 28.02 -9.56
CA PRO A 305 54.56 29.08 -9.60
C PRO A 305 53.88 30.35 -10.11
N GLU A 306 53.99 31.44 -9.35
CA GLU A 306 53.71 32.78 -9.88
C GLU A 306 54.70 33.06 -11.01
N THR A 307 54.19 33.13 -12.25
CA THR A 307 54.96 33.61 -13.39
C THR A 307 55.11 35.13 -13.28
N HIS A 308 56.13 35.59 -12.56
CA HIS A 308 56.63 36.95 -12.71
C HIS A 308 57.47 37.03 -13.98
N SER A 309 56.85 37.44 -15.10
CA SER A 309 57.59 37.88 -16.28
C SER A 309 57.31 39.36 -16.55
N GLY A 310 58.21 40.21 -16.06
CA GLY A 310 58.15 41.66 -16.30
C GLY A 310 59.50 42.27 -15.99
N ASN A 311 60.46 42.13 -16.92
CA ASN A 311 61.80 42.67 -16.79
C ASN A 311 61.84 44.17 -17.18
N SER A 312 60.99 44.98 -16.54
CA SER A 312 60.81 46.41 -16.88
C SER A 312 61.75 47.36 -16.14
N GLU A 313 62.62 46.86 -15.24
CA GLU A 313 63.55 47.70 -14.46
C GLU A 313 65.00 47.73 -14.97
N PHE A 314 65.30 47.10 -16.11
CA PHE A 314 66.64 47.15 -16.72
C PHE A 314 66.60 47.54 -18.20
N ARG A 315 66.25 48.80 -18.48
CA ARG A 315 66.66 49.47 -19.71
C ARG A 315 67.61 50.61 -19.34
N ILE A 316 68.83 50.53 -19.87
CA ILE A 316 69.89 51.54 -19.83
C ILE A 316 69.38 52.82 -20.52
#